data_AF-S4PTK8-F1
#
_entry.id   AF-S4PTK8-F1
#
_cell.length_a   1.000
_cell.length_b   1.000
_cell.length_c   1.000
_cell.angle_alpha   90.00
_cell.angle_beta   90.00
_cell.angle_gamma   90.00
#
_symmetry.space_group_name_H-M   'P 1'
#
loop_
_entity.id
_entity.type
_entity.pdbx_description
1 polymer ?
#
loop_
_entity_poly.entity_id
_entity_poly.type
_entity_poly.pdbx_seq_one_letter_code
_entity_poly.pdbx_strand_id
1 'polypeptide(L)' 'IESHLNATLRKTHKSHQFRNPYNFGRKKNWKLFLGLTQGRTFLRHILFPSRHPPAGTGLTWHTPSNGIE' A
#
# COMPACT_ATOMS: atom_id res chain seq x y z
N ILE A 1 15.37 8.44 -28.36
CA ILE A 1 16.31 7.93 -27.32
C ILE A 1 15.53 7.20 -26.21
N GLU A 2 14.53 7.84 -25.58
CA GLU A 2 13.75 7.23 -24.49
C GLU A 2 12.92 5.99 -24.87
N SER A 3 12.32 5.97 -26.07
CA SER A 3 11.49 4.84 -26.52
C SER A 3 12.28 3.54 -26.63
N HIS A 4 13.54 3.60 -27.09
CA HIS A 4 14.43 2.45 -27.22
C HIS A 4 14.91 1.97 -25.85
N LEU A 5 15.20 2.89 -24.92
CA LEU A 5 15.55 2.55 -23.53
C LEU A 5 14.38 1.85 -22.84
N ASN A 6 13.16 2.40 -22.95
CA ASN A 6 11.94 1.83 -22.37
C ASN A 6 11.63 0.45 -22.96
N ALA A 7 11.85 0.25 -24.26
CA ALA A 7 11.66 -1.04 -24.91
C ALA A 7 12.65 -2.11 -24.43
N THR A 8 13.93 -1.74 -24.24
CA THR A 8 14.96 -2.62 -23.70
C THR A 8 14.64 -3.02 -22.26
N LEU A 9 14.32 -2.05 -21.40
CA LEU A 9 13.93 -2.29 -20.00
C LEU A 9 12.71 -3.22 -19.88
N ARG A 10 11.68 -3.03 -20.73
CA ARG A 10 10.51 -3.93 -20.74
C ARG A 10 10.85 -5.37 -21.10
N LYS A 11 11.90 -5.61 -21.89
CA LYS A 11 12.35 -6.96 -22.27
C LYS A 11 13.21 -7.60 -21.18
N THR A 12 14.11 -6.87 -20.55
CA THR A 12 14.94 -7.38 -19.44
C THR A 12 14.13 -7.64 -18.17
N HIS A 13 13.16 -6.79 -17.86
CA HIS A 13 12.32 -6.95 -16.66
C HIS A 13 11.14 -7.92 -16.85
N LYS A 14 11.00 -8.59 -18.01
CA LYS A 14 9.91 -9.56 -18.26
C LYS A 14 9.97 -10.80 -17.35
N SER A 15 11.17 -11.21 -16.93
CA SER A 15 11.36 -12.35 -16.00
C SER A 15 11.21 -11.94 -14.53
N HIS A 16 11.36 -10.65 -14.23
CA HIS A 16 11.14 -10.10 -12.90
C HIS A 16 9.69 -9.64 -12.78
N GLN A 17 8.79 -10.55 -12.42
CA GLN A 17 7.46 -10.14 -11.98
C GLN A 17 7.62 -9.27 -10.74
N PHE A 18 7.39 -7.97 -10.90
CA PHE A 18 7.36 -7.05 -9.78
C PHE A 18 6.21 -7.44 -8.85
N ARG A 19 6.55 -7.93 -7.66
CA ARG A 19 5.59 -8.16 -6.59
C ARG A 19 5.65 -6.96 -5.65
N ASN A 20 4.56 -6.19 -5.62
CA ASN A 20 4.46 -5.05 -4.73
C ASN A 20 4.65 -5.50 -3.26
N PRO A 21 5.72 -5.05 -2.56
CA PRO A 21 6.00 -5.44 -1.18
C PRO A 21 4.98 -4.87 -0.18
N TYR A 22 4.14 -3.92 -0.59
CA TYR A 22 3.05 -3.36 0.21
C TYR A 22 1.68 -3.95 -0.13
N ASN A 23 1.64 -5.05 -0.90
CA ASN A 23 0.38 -5.70 -1.23
C ASN A 23 -0.03 -6.69 -0.14
N PHE A 24 -1.00 -6.30 0.68
CA PHE A 24 -1.61 -7.14 1.71
C PHE A 24 -2.86 -7.89 1.22
N GLY A 25 -3.19 -7.77 -0.07
CA GLY A 25 -4.42 -8.28 -0.68
C GLY A 25 -5.56 -7.27 -0.64
N ARG A 26 -6.54 -7.43 -1.54
CA ARG A 26 -7.59 -6.43 -1.83
C ARG A 26 -8.28 -5.90 -0.56
N LYS A 27 -8.77 -6.79 0.31
CA LYS A 27 -9.50 -6.42 1.53
C LYS A 27 -8.63 -5.63 2.52
N LYS A 28 -7.37 -6.04 2.72
CA LYS A 28 -6.46 -5.38 3.67
C LYS A 28 -5.95 -4.04 3.12
N ASN A 29 -5.66 -3.95 1.82
CA ASN A 29 -5.26 -2.69 1.19
C ASN A 29 -6.36 -1.63 1.31
N TRP A 30 -7.63 -2.00 1.09
CA TRP A 30 -8.76 -1.08 1.28
C TRP A 30 -8.91 -0.63 2.75
N LYS A 31 -8.71 -1.52 3.71
CA LYS A 31 -8.72 -1.15 5.14
C LYS A 31 -7.58 -0.19 5.48
N LEU A 32 -6.37 -0.43 4.96
CA LEU A 32 -5.21 0.44 5.15
C LEU A 32 -5.44 1.82 4.53
N PHE A 33 -5.91 1.86 3.29
CA PHE A 33 -6.20 3.09 2.55
C PHE A 33 -7.22 3.96 3.28
N LEU A 34 -8.28 3.35 3.81
CA LEU A 34 -9.33 4.05 4.56
C LEU A 34 -8.97 4.28 6.04
N GLY A 35 -7.76 3.90 6.48
CA GLY A 35 -7.35 4.05 7.88
C GLY A 35 -8.19 3.26 8.88
N LEU A 36 -8.82 2.16 8.44
CA LEU A 36 -9.65 1.26 9.26
C LEU A 36 -8.82 0.21 10.03
N THR A 37 -7.54 0.48 10.21
CA THR A 37 -6.64 -0.28 11.06
C THR A 37 -6.87 0.13 12.52
N GLN A 38 -6.61 -0.76 13.49
CA GLN A 38 -6.79 -0.51 14.94
C GLN A 38 -8.26 -0.44 15.45
N GLY A 39 -9.17 -1.26 14.91
CA GLY A 39 -10.56 -1.38 15.43
C GLY A 39 -11.51 -0.26 15.00
N ARG A 40 -11.09 0.60 14.07
CA ARG A 40 -11.89 1.70 13.54
C ARG A 40 -12.97 1.18 12.59
N THR A 41 -14.19 1.71 12.73
CA THR A 41 -15.35 1.36 11.90
C THR A 41 -15.56 2.36 10.76
N PHE A 42 -15.99 1.86 9.60
CA PHE A 42 -16.24 2.64 8.37
C PHE A 42 -17.17 3.83 8.64
N LEU A 43 -18.31 3.56 9.28
CA LEU A 43 -19.38 4.55 9.47
C LEU A 43 -18.93 5.74 10.33
N ARG A 44 -18.21 5.49 11.43
CA ARG A 44 -17.80 6.54 12.39
C ARG A 44 -16.59 7.34 11.93
N HIS A 45 -15.66 6.72 11.19
CA HIS A 45 -14.35 7.30 10.90
C HIS A 45 -14.18 7.78 9.46
N ILE A 46 -15.14 7.48 8.57
CA ILE A 46 -15.13 7.97 7.18
C ILE A 46 -16.25 8.98 6.93
N LEU A 47 -17.45 8.79 7.50
CA LEU A 47 -18.56 9.73 7.28
C LEU A 47 -18.50 10.96 8.19
N PHE A 48 -17.87 10.85 9.36
CA PHE A 48 -17.70 11.97 10.29
C PHE A 48 -16.24 12.40 10.36
N PRO A 49 -15.97 13.72 10.43
CA PRO A 49 -14.61 14.22 10.57
C PRO A 49 -14.03 13.69 11.88
N SER A 50 -12.99 12.87 11.75
CA SER A 50 -12.35 12.24 12.89
C SER A 50 -11.01 12.89 13.18
N ARG A 51 -10.79 13.26 14.44
CA ARG A 51 -9.56 13.92 14.94
C ARG A 51 -8.39 12.95 15.15
N HIS A 52 -8.54 11.67 14.82
CA HIS A 52 -7.49 10.69 15.04
C HIS A 52 -6.28 10.92 14.11
N PRO A 53 -5.05 10.73 14.61
CA PRO A 53 -3.86 10.82 13.80
C PRO A 53 -3.81 9.69 12.76
N PRO A 54 -3.12 9.93 11.62
CA PRO A 54 -2.85 8.88 10.64
C PRO A 54 -2.07 7.74 11.29
N ALA A 55 -2.26 6.53 10.77
CA ALA A 55 -1.48 5.39 11.23
C ALA A 55 -0.05 5.49 10.67
N GLY A 56 0.94 5.52 11.57
CA GLY A 56 2.36 5.59 11.23
C GLY A 56 2.87 7.03 11.01
N THR A 57 4.12 7.13 10.59
CA THR A 57 4.85 8.41 10.42
C THR A 57 4.85 8.91 8.98
N GLY A 58 4.33 8.13 8.04
CA GLY A 58 4.39 8.41 6.59
C GLY A 58 5.78 8.16 5.98
N LEU A 59 6.83 7.99 6.79
CA LEU A 59 8.19 7.71 6.36
C LEU A 59 8.44 6.21 6.19
N THR A 60 7.70 5.38 6.92
CA THR A 60 7.83 3.93 6.89
C THR A 60 6.45 3.28 6.82
N TRP A 61 6.38 2.20 6.06
CA TRP A 61 5.18 1.39 5.90
C TRP A 61 5.52 -0.05 6.26
N HIS A 62 4.63 -0.71 6.99
CA HIS A 62 4.79 -2.13 7.24
C HIS A 62 4.74 -2.90 5.91
N THR A 63 5.46 -4.01 5.86
CA THR A 63 5.38 -4.98 4.77
C THR A 63 4.83 -6.29 5.33
N PRO A 64 4.21 -7.16 4.51
CA PRO A 64 3.74 -8.46 4.96
C PRO A 64 4.83 -9.35 5.57
N SER A 65 6.11 -9.09 5.28
CA SER A 65 7.25 -9.84 5.81
C SER A 65 7.73 -9.34 7.17
N ASN A 66 7.62 -8.05 7.48
CA ASN A 66 7.97 -7.48 8.78
C ASN A 66 6.73 -7.38 9.68
N GLY A 67 6.09 -8.54 9.93
CA GLY A 67 4.81 -8.68 10.60
C GLY A 67 4.53 -7.67 11.72
N ILE A 68 3.34 -7.08 11.66
CA ILE A 68 2.71 -6.35 12.76
C ILE A 68 2.22 -7.44 13.72
N GLU A 69 2.92 -7.64 14.83
CA GLU A 69 2.36 -8.35 16.00
C GLU A 69 1.22 -7.53 16.61
#